data_AF-A0A9X9XKH9-F1
#
_entry.id   AF-A0A9X9XKH9-F1
#
_cell.length_a   1.000
_cell.length_b   1.000
_cell.length_c   1.000
_cell.angle_alpha   90.00
_cell.angle_beta   90.00
_cell.angle_gamma   90.00
#
_symmetry.space_group_name_H-M   'P 1'
#
loop_
_entity.id
_entity.type
_entity.pdbx_description
1 polymer ?
#
loop_
_entity_poly.entity_id
_entity_poly.type
_entity_poly.pdbx_seq_one_letter_code
_entity_poly.pdbx_strand_id
1 'polypeptide(L)'
;MTPRRLLLLASAALLPLAAQAQTVSRQPLLIPGKTTLFQRVILRPGATLHARPDARQGQPLPGFSVAHVYARRDGWIEIGREADGRTQGWVKEDRAIDWRHAMVGAFTNPAGRERTMFLRDADTLRGLLGSPSMTQDAVALRAAAGQPGSPVLALEPETFVDIQRNFYLLPILEAETIQRRDGTQMRLLEVISAPAELRPAPQQADPARLRDFRGAVVFVIDSTISMQPYIERTRAAIRHIIGRIGDTAVRDNFRFGMVAYRADISARPQLEYVTRLVAAPDLSRPPGAILPALEQVRAATASTEQFDEDAIAGLRVAIDQVDWSAFGGRYVVLITDAGALDATDPKSQTRLGIPEIKALAEARGVALFAIHLQTPEGRSNHAHARAQYTELTRYGAAGSLYFPVEGGSPQAFERVVNGLTNALFRQVADTVGRPIGGVEPARTPEAERIAQQVEIVGTAMRLAYLGREGGTTAPDVVRSFTTDRDLRDPTLAALDVRVLLTRNQLSDLSQALTRILDAGLAGRTDPRSFFGQLRAAFAATARDPQRLGNLARVGQALGEYLDGLPYQSQVMELNEQEWLAMGAAAQRELINGIEAKLRLYQEFAARPDLWVTLDGRPGGEAFFPVPLDALP
;
A
#
# COMPACT_ATOMS: atom_id res chain seq x y z
N MET A 1 87.37 19.98 -43.87
CA MET A 1 87.45 21.44 -44.11
C MET A 1 86.11 22.07 -43.72
N THR A 2 86.20 23.16 -42.96
CA THR A 2 85.17 24.16 -42.56
C THR A 2 83.96 23.74 -41.68
N PRO A 3 83.79 24.39 -40.50
CA PRO A 3 82.71 24.17 -39.54
C PRO A 3 81.55 25.17 -39.74
N ARG A 4 80.31 24.83 -39.34
CA ARG A 4 79.19 25.79 -39.31
C ARG A 4 78.33 25.66 -38.04
N ARG A 5 78.59 26.62 -37.14
CA ARG A 5 77.67 27.45 -36.33
C ARG A 5 76.34 26.85 -35.88
N LEU A 6 76.21 26.70 -34.55
CA LEU A 6 74.95 26.66 -33.80
C LEU A 6 74.12 27.93 -34.08
N LEU A 7 72.83 27.75 -34.36
CA LEU A 7 71.80 28.77 -34.35
C LEU A 7 70.68 28.27 -33.44
N LEU A 8 70.53 28.92 -32.28
CA LEU A 8 69.38 28.74 -31.38
C LEU A 8 68.12 29.29 -32.07
N LEU A 9 67.11 28.43 -32.23
CA LEU A 9 65.75 28.81 -32.60
C LEU A 9 64.82 28.45 -31.43
N ALA A 10 64.27 29.47 -30.79
CA ALA A 10 63.24 29.35 -29.78
C ALA A 10 61.92 28.96 -30.44
N SER A 11 61.42 27.75 -30.15
CA SER A 11 60.11 27.29 -30.58
C SER A 11 59.09 27.52 -29.46
N ALA A 12 58.19 28.49 -29.65
CA ALA A 12 57.01 28.67 -28.83
C ALA A 12 56.03 27.51 -29.10
N ALA A 13 55.86 26.62 -28.11
CA ALA A 13 54.87 25.55 -28.15
C ALA A 13 53.49 26.08 -27.77
N LEU A 14 52.61 26.23 -28.75
CA LEU A 14 51.16 26.39 -28.55
C LEU A 14 50.58 25.05 -28.08
N LEU A 15 50.19 24.96 -26.81
CA LEU A 15 49.36 23.88 -26.27
C LEU A 15 47.91 24.06 -26.76
N PRO A 16 47.28 23.08 -27.43
CA PRO A 16 45.86 23.14 -27.71
C PRO A 16 45.07 22.86 -26.43
N LEU A 17 44.25 23.83 -25.99
CA LEU A 17 43.18 23.59 -25.03
C LEU A 17 42.19 22.61 -25.66
N ALA A 18 42.20 21.36 -25.21
CA ALA A 18 41.10 20.44 -25.47
C ALA A 18 39.87 20.93 -24.71
N ALA A 19 38.95 21.58 -25.43
CA ALA A 19 37.60 21.82 -24.93
C ALA A 19 36.94 20.44 -24.70
N GLN A 20 36.80 20.04 -23.44
CA GLN A 20 35.90 18.95 -23.09
C GLN A 20 34.48 19.41 -23.47
N ALA A 21 34.00 18.93 -24.61
CA ALA A 21 32.58 19.02 -24.93
C ALA A 21 31.83 18.26 -23.83
N GLN A 22 31.18 19.00 -22.94
CA GLN A 22 30.15 18.42 -22.08
C GLN A 22 29.06 17.91 -23.03
N THR A 23 29.04 16.60 -23.27
CA THR A 23 27.90 15.96 -23.91
C THR A 23 26.69 16.21 -23.03
N VAL A 24 25.84 17.17 -23.42
CA VAL A 24 24.53 17.35 -22.80
C VAL A 24 23.81 16.03 -22.97
N SER A 25 23.66 15.29 -21.86
CA SER A 25 22.92 14.04 -21.87
C SER A 25 21.50 14.35 -22.35
N ARG A 26 21.09 13.69 -23.45
CA ARG A 26 19.76 13.86 -24.01
C ARG A 26 18.73 13.51 -22.93
N GLN A 27 17.63 14.26 -22.83
CA GLN A 27 16.56 13.99 -21.87
C GLN A 27 15.26 13.66 -22.59
N PRO A 28 14.38 12.86 -21.98
CA PRO A 28 13.01 12.71 -22.47
C PRO A 28 12.27 14.06 -22.49
N LEU A 29 11.23 14.15 -23.31
CA LEU A 29 10.31 15.28 -23.33
C LEU A 29 9.57 15.38 -22.00
N LEU A 30 9.40 16.60 -21.51
CA LEU A 30 8.57 16.89 -20.36
C LEU A 30 7.09 16.78 -20.71
N ILE A 31 6.29 16.32 -19.75
CA ILE A 31 4.82 16.40 -19.87
C ILE A 31 4.45 17.88 -20.02
N PRO A 32 3.53 18.25 -20.94
CA PRO A 32 3.11 19.64 -21.09
C PRO A 32 2.68 20.25 -19.75
N GLY A 33 3.23 21.43 -19.42
CA GLY A 33 3.00 22.10 -18.13
C GLY A 33 3.91 21.65 -16.99
N LYS A 34 4.68 20.57 -17.16
CA LYS A 34 5.61 20.01 -16.18
C LYS A 34 7.08 20.38 -16.52
N THR A 35 7.99 20.20 -15.57
CA THR A 35 9.41 20.64 -15.54
C THR A 35 10.33 19.53 -15.07
N THR A 36 9.80 18.54 -14.36
CA THR A 36 10.53 17.38 -13.81
C THR A 36 9.95 16.05 -14.30
N LEU A 37 8.65 16.02 -14.63
CA LEU A 37 7.98 14.82 -15.11
C LEU A 37 8.14 14.62 -16.62
N PHE A 38 8.74 13.49 -16.98
CA PHE A 38 8.90 13.07 -18.37
C PHE A 38 7.67 12.36 -18.93
N GLN A 39 7.44 12.56 -20.23
CA GLN A 39 6.40 11.87 -20.97
C GLN A 39 6.71 10.37 -21.04
N ARG A 40 5.69 9.58 -20.71
CA ARG A 40 5.70 8.13 -20.87
C ARG A 40 4.57 7.71 -21.79
N VAL A 41 4.80 6.64 -22.52
CA VAL A 41 3.80 5.99 -23.36
C VAL A 41 3.73 4.50 -23.06
N ILE A 42 2.55 3.93 -23.23
CA ILE A 42 2.32 2.48 -23.26
C ILE A 42 2.23 2.06 -24.73
N LEU A 43 3.10 1.15 -25.15
CA LEU A 43 3.13 0.66 -26.53
C LEU A 43 1.98 -0.32 -26.79
N ARG A 44 1.31 -0.22 -27.93
CA ARG A 44 0.21 -1.13 -28.30
C ARG A 44 0.76 -2.45 -28.87
N PRO A 45 0.06 -3.59 -28.71
CA PRO A 45 0.43 -4.84 -29.38
C PRO A 45 0.62 -4.64 -30.87
N GLY A 46 1.75 -5.12 -31.42
CA GLY A 46 2.15 -4.93 -32.82
C GLY A 46 2.77 -3.56 -33.11
N ALA A 47 3.27 -2.84 -32.11
CA ALA A 47 4.22 -1.75 -32.30
C ALA A 47 5.53 -2.29 -32.89
N THR A 48 6.16 -1.51 -33.76
CA THR A 48 7.46 -1.83 -34.36
C THR A 48 8.42 -0.67 -34.12
N LEU A 49 9.66 -0.99 -33.78
CA LEU A 49 10.78 -0.08 -33.58
C LEU A 49 11.52 0.13 -34.89
N HIS A 50 11.73 1.40 -35.26
CA HIS A 50 12.39 1.80 -36.49
C HIS A 50 13.61 2.65 -36.18
N ALA A 51 14.66 2.55 -36.99
CA ALA A 51 15.86 3.37 -36.79
C ALA A 51 15.60 4.88 -37.03
N ARG A 52 14.62 5.21 -37.88
CA ARG A 52 14.17 6.57 -38.20
C ARG A 52 12.71 6.55 -38.65
N PRO A 53 12.00 7.70 -38.64
CA PRO A 53 10.68 7.82 -39.23
C PRO A 53 10.64 7.27 -40.67
N ASP A 54 9.55 6.58 -41.00
CA ASP A 54 9.25 5.99 -42.32
C ASP A 54 10.24 4.94 -42.85
N ALA A 55 11.10 4.40 -41.98
CA ALA A 55 11.92 3.25 -42.34
C ALA A 55 11.04 2.06 -42.73
N ARG A 56 11.42 1.35 -43.81
CA ARG A 56 10.65 0.18 -44.30
C ARG A 56 10.80 -1.05 -43.41
N GLN A 57 11.91 -1.17 -42.67
CA GLN A 57 12.20 -2.29 -41.79
C GLN A 57 12.11 -1.83 -40.34
N GLY A 58 11.33 -2.56 -39.54
CA GLY A 58 11.20 -2.32 -38.10
C GLY A 58 11.20 -3.63 -37.33
N GLN A 59 11.68 -3.59 -36.08
CA GLN A 59 11.72 -4.72 -35.17
C GLN A 59 10.45 -4.75 -34.32
N PRO A 60 9.75 -5.89 -34.16
CA PRO A 60 8.62 -5.99 -33.26
C PRO A 60 9.01 -5.63 -31.81
N LEU A 61 8.19 -4.81 -31.17
CA LEU A 61 8.31 -4.53 -29.74
C LEU A 61 7.29 -5.35 -28.94
N PRO A 62 7.61 -5.74 -27.69
CA PRO A 62 6.62 -6.26 -26.77
C PRO A 62 5.46 -5.27 -26.62
N GLY A 63 4.23 -5.74 -26.82
CA GLY A 63 3.04 -4.97 -26.52
C GLY A 63 3.00 -4.58 -25.05
N PHE A 64 2.37 -3.45 -24.77
CA PHE A 64 2.15 -2.88 -23.43
C PHE A 64 3.38 -2.58 -22.60
N SER A 65 4.55 -2.53 -23.25
CA SER A 65 5.75 -2.00 -22.63
C SER A 65 5.65 -0.48 -22.45
N VAL A 66 6.20 0.01 -21.34
CA VAL A 66 6.25 1.45 -21.03
C VAL A 66 7.58 2.01 -21.51
N ALA A 67 7.54 3.15 -22.20
CA ALA A 67 8.74 3.83 -22.67
C ALA A 67 8.66 5.34 -22.43
N HIS A 68 9.83 5.96 -22.23
CA HIS A 68 9.98 7.40 -22.22
C HIS A 68 9.98 7.95 -23.64
N VAL A 69 9.38 9.12 -23.85
CA VAL A 69 9.36 9.80 -25.15
C VAL A 69 10.48 10.83 -25.22
N TYR A 70 11.39 10.71 -26.18
CA TYR A 70 12.54 11.60 -26.40
C TYR A 70 12.36 12.63 -27.51
N ALA A 71 11.45 12.37 -28.44
CA ALA A 71 11.06 13.29 -29.49
C ALA A 71 9.69 12.88 -30.06
N ARG A 72 8.96 13.83 -30.62
CA ARG A 72 7.79 13.58 -31.47
C ARG A 72 8.00 14.28 -32.81
N ARG A 73 7.74 13.60 -33.92
CA ARG A 73 7.94 14.14 -35.27
C ARG A 73 7.08 13.41 -36.29
N ASP A 74 6.27 14.14 -37.05
CA ASP A 74 5.52 13.61 -38.21
C ASP A 74 4.69 12.34 -37.92
N GLY A 75 4.04 12.25 -36.75
CA GLY A 75 3.27 11.06 -36.34
C GLY A 75 4.13 9.89 -35.84
N TRP A 76 5.40 10.15 -35.54
CA TRP A 76 6.33 9.21 -34.93
C TRP A 76 6.82 9.74 -33.58
N ILE A 77 7.12 8.82 -32.68
CA ILE A 77 7.71 9.10 -31.37
C ILE A 77 9.04 8.37 -31.23
N GLU A 78 10.08 9.08 -30.84
CA GLU A 78 11.35 8.45 -30.46
C GLU A 78 11.25 8.01 -29.01
N ILE A 79 11.57 6.75 -28.74
CA ILE A 79 11.42 6.15 -27.44
C ILE A 79 12.76 5.73 -26.85
N GLY A 80 12.83 5.73 -25.53
CA GLY A 80 13.89 5.10 -24.76
C GLY A 80 13.31 4.43 -23.53
N ARG A 81 14.00 3.40 -23.04
CA ARG A 81 13.51 2.62 -21.91
C ARG A 81 13.55 3.42 -20.61
N GLU A 82 14.66 4.13 -20.41
CA GLU A 82 14.97 4.89 -19.20
C GLU A 82 15.10 6.37 -19.53
N ALA A 83 15.14 7.22 -18.50
CA ALA A 83 15.36 8.66 -18.62
C ALA A 83 16.87 9.04 -18.64
N ASP A 84 17.74 8.12 -19.05
CA ASP A 84 19.20 8.23 -18.96
C ASP A 84 19.88 8.74 -20.25
N GLY A 85 19.08 9.15 -21.25
CA GLY A 85 19.56 9.64 -22.54
C GLY A 85 19.70 8.59 -23.63
N ARG A 86 19.57 7.30 -23.32
CA ARG A 86 19.67 6.24 -24.33
C ARG A 86 18.33 6.06 -25.05
N THR A 87 18.32 6.37 -26.36
CA THR A 87 17.16 6.11 -27.22
C THR A 87 17.27 4.76 -27.92
N GLN A 88 16.13 4.11 -28.15
CA GLN A 88 16.03 2.82 -28.83
C GLN A 88 15.68 2.99 -30.31
N GLY A 89 14.91 4.03 -30.65
CA GLY A 89 14.44 4.30 -32.01
C GLY A 89 13.04 4.88 -32.03
N TRP A 90 12.40 4.83 -33.18
CA TRP A 90 11.13 5.48 -33.47
C TRP A 90 9.99 4.46 -33.58
N VAL A 91 8.84 4.80 -33.02
CA VAL A 91 7.58 4.04 -33.12
C VAL A 91 6.51 4.97 -33.68
N LYS A 92 5.55 4.44 -34.45
CA LYS A 92 4.40 5.23 -34.88
C LYS A 92 3.56 5.63 -33.68
N GLU A 93 3.16 6.89 -33.63
CA GLU A 93 2.43 7.48 -32.50
C GLU A 93 1.06 6.82 -32.28
N ASP A 94 0.37 6.39 -33.35
CA ASP A 94 -0.90 5.65 -33.29
C ASP A 94 -0.79 4.25 -32.66
N ARG A 95 0.44 3.75 -32.51
CA ARG A 95 0.80 2.51 -31.80
C ARG A 95 1.26 2.76 -30.37
N ALA A 96 1.06 3.96 -29.83
CA ALA A 96 1.38 4.32 -28.46
C ALA A 96 0.17 5.00 -27.80
N ILE A 97 0.08 4.90 -26.48
CA ILE A 97 -0.92 5.58 -25.67
C ILE A 97 -0.19 6.44 -24.65
N ASP A 98 -0.48 7.73 -24.62
CA ASP A 98 0.07 8.65 -23.64
C ASP A 98 -0.36 8.25 -22.22
N TRP A 99 0.61 8.15 -21.32
CA TRP A 99 0.36 7.82 -19.92
C TRP A 99 0.84 8.94 -19.01
N ARG A 100 -0.06 9.90 -18.77
CA ARG A 100 0.30 11.21 -18.21
C ARG A 100 0.57 11.22 -16.70
N HIS A 101 -0.12 10.38 -15.93
CA HIS A 101 -0.07 10.47 -14.46
C HIS A 101 0.53 9.23 -13.78
N ALA A 102 1.07 8.29 -14.55
CA ALA A 102 1.58 7.01 -14.04
C ALA A 102 0.61 6.28 -13.07
N MET A 103 -0.70 6.55 -13.21
CA MET A 103 -1.74 5.97 -12.37
C MET A 103 -2.05 4.55 -12.83
N VAL A 104 -2.19 3.66 -11.87
CA VAL A 104 -2.61 2.27 -12.06
C VAL A 104 -3.73 1.92 -11.08
N GLY A 105 -4.65 1.06 -11.50
CA GLY A 105 -5.58 0.38 -10.61
C GLY A 105 -4.96 -0.92 -10.07
N ALA A 106 -5.03 -1.14 -8.77
CA ALA A 106 -4.78 -2.43 -8.14
C ALA A 106 -6.12 -3.06 -7.77
N PHE A 107 -6.35 -4.33 -8.08
CA PHE A 107 -7.54 -5.02 -7.59
C PHE A 107 -7.46 -5.11 -6.07
N THR A 108 -8.56 -4.84 -5.38
CA THR A 108 -8.67 -5.22 -3.97
C THR A 108 -8.92 -6.73 -3.88
N ASN A 109 -8.92 -7.34 -2.69
CA ASN A 109 -9.26 -8.76 -2.61
C ASN A 109 -10.76 -8.97 -2.93
N PRO A 110 -11.14 -9.90 -3.81
CA PRO A 110 -12.56 -10.10 -4.19
C PRO A 110 -13.41 -10.76 -3.09
N ALA A 111 -12.82 -11.20 -1.97
CA ALA A 111 -13.58 -11.76 -0.86
C ALA A 111 -14.65 -10.79 -0.32
N GLY A 112 -15.91 -11.21 -0.41
CA GLY A 112 -17.07 -10.45 0.08
C GLY A 112 -17.58 -9.34 -0.84
N ARG A 113 -16.97 -9.15 -2.02
CA ARG A 113 -17.46 -8.25 -3.08
C ARG A 113 -17.64 -8.99 -4.41
N GLU A 114 -18.21 -8.33 -5.40
CA GLU A 114 -18.29 -8.88 -6.75
C GLU A 114 -17.00 -8.65 -7.52
N ARG A 115 -16.73 -9.53 -8.49
CA ARG A 115 -15.59 -9.40 -9.42
C ARG A 115 -15.79 -8.16 -10.30
N THR A 116 -14.72 -7.40 -10.51
CA THR A 116 -14.71 -6.22 -11.37
C THR A 116 -15.00 -6.61 -12.82
N MET A 117 -15.86 -5.83 -13.49
CA MET A 117 -16.18 -6.00 -14.90
C MET A 117 -15.40 -5.04 -15.78
N PHE A 118 -14.91 -5.52 -16.91
CA PHE A 118 -14.31 -4.70 -17.97
C PHE A 118 -15.26 -4.64 -19.16
N LEU A 119 -15.85 -3.46 -19.40
CA LEU A 119 -16.81 -3.21 -20.46
C LEU A 119 -16.13 -2.64 -21.71
N ARG A 120 -16.75 -2.89 -22.88
CA ARG A 120 -16.23 -2.46 -24.18
C ARG A 120 -16.28 -0.94 -24.38
N ASP A 121 -17.33 -0.30 -23.88
CA ASP A 121 -17.62 1.11 -24.12
C ASP A 121 -18.06 1.84 -22.85
N ALA A 122 -17.78 3.15 -22.83
CA ALA A 122 -18.08 4.02 -21.70
C ALA A 122 -19.59 4.19 -21.48
N ASP A 123 -20.38 4.21 -22.56
CA ASP A 123 -21.81 4.49 -22.48
C ASP A 123 -22.57 3.37 -21.76
N THR A 124 -22.21 2.12 -22.00
CA THR A 124 -22.74 0.97 -21.27
C THR A 124 -22.45 1.09 -19.77
N LEU A 125 -21.21 1.43 -19.39
CA LEU A 125 -20.86 1.59 -17.98
C LEU A 125 -21.56 2.80 -17.37
N ARG A 126 -21.60 3.93 -18.07
CA ARG A 126 -22.27 5.16 -17.59
C ARG A 126 -23.75 4.91 -17.36
N GLY A 127 -24.41 4.20 -18.28
CA GLY A 127 -25.80 3.75 -18.13
C GLY A 127 -25.99 2.84 -16.91
N LEU A 128 -25.07 1.89 -16.70
CA LEU A 128 -25.09 0.99 -15.55
C LEU A 128 -24.95 1.76 -14.21
N LEU A 129 -23.94 2.63 -14.09
CA LEU A 129 -23.69 3.42 -12.88
C LEU A 129 -24.85 4.38 -12.56
N GLY A 130 -25.48 4.93 -13.60
CA GLY A 130 -26.66 5.79 -13.49
C GLY A 130 -27.97 5.03 -13.21
N SER A 131 -27.98 3.70 -13.30
CA SER A 131 -29.19 2.90 -13.17
C SER A 131 -29.71 2.86 -11.72
N PRO A 132 -31.04 3.06 -11.51
CA PRO A 132 -31.69 2.76 -10.24
C PRO A 132 -31.59 1.27 -9.85
N SER A 133 -31.44 0.38 -10.84
CA SER A 133 -31.35 -1.08 -10.68
C SER A 133 -29.93 -1.61 -10.91
N MET A 134 -28.91 -0.77 -10.70
CA MET A 134 -27.49 -1.05 -10.99
C MET A 134 -27.05 -2.46 -10.57
N THR A 135 -27.42 -2.92 -9.37
CA THR A 135 -27.04 -4.25 -8.89
C THR A 135 -27.61 -5.38 -9.74
N GLN A 136 -28.89 -5.30 -10.12
CA GLN A 136 -29.54 -6.31 -10.96
C GLN A 136 -29.00 -6.28 -12.39
N ASP A 137 -28.82 -5.08 -12.94
CA ASP A 137 -28.25 -4.88 -14.28
C ASP A 137 -26.81 -5.41 -14.34
N ALA A 138 -26.02 -5.19 -13.28
CA ALA A 138 -24.66 -5.71 -13.16
C ALA A 138 -24.65 -7.26 -13.09
N VAL A 139 -25.60 -7.88 -12.39
CA VAL A 139 -25.75 -9.35 -12.38
C VAL A 139 -26.06 -9.88 -13.78
N ALA A 140 -26.98 -9.24 -14.51
CA ALA A 140 -27.32 -9.64 -15.88
C ALA A 140 -26.11 -9.51 -16.83
N LEU A 141 -25.36 -8.41 -16.73
CA LEU A 141 -24.13 -8.20 -17.51
C LEU A 141 -23.07 -9.24 -17.21
N ARG A 142 -22.82 -9.57 -15.93
CA ARG A 142 -21.87 -10.63 -15.56
C ARG A 142 -22.28 -11.99 -16.11
N ALA A 143 -23.57 -12.34 -16.04
CA ALA A 143 -24.08 -13.60 -16.59
C ALA A 143 -23.91 -13.70 -18.12
N ALA A 144 -23.90 -12.56 -18.81
CA ALA A 144 -23.63 -12.47 -20.24
C ALA A 144 -22.13 -12.45 -20.59
N ALA A 145 -21.22 -12.42 -19.62
CA ALA A 145 -19.78 -12.38 -19.90
C ALA A 145 -19.33 -13.61 -20.71
N GLY A 146 -18.50 -13.40 -21.73
CA GLY A 146 -18.03 -14.46 -22.64
C GLY A 146 -19.04 -14.91 -23.71
N GLN A 147 -20.28 -14.41 -23.71
CA GLN A 147 -21.25 -14.68 -24.78
C GLN A 147 -20.99 -13.79 -26.01
N PRO A 148 -21.28 -14.27 -27.24
CA PRO A 148 -21.19 -13.45 -28.45
C PRO A 148 -22.04 -12.17 -28.33
N GLY A 149 -21.45 -11.03 -28.68
CA GLY A 149 -22.13 -9.73 -28.61
C GLY A 149 -22.20 -9.09 -27.21
N SER A 150 -21.76 -9.79 -26.16
CA SER A 150 -21.68 -9.23 -24.81
C SER A 150 -20.84 -7.95 -24.78
N PRO A 151 -21.26 -6.91 -24.03
CA PRO A 151 -20.44 -5.72 -23.80
C PRO A 151 -19.34 -5.98 -22.76
N VAL A 152 -19.40 -7.08 -21.99
CA VAL A 152 -18.37 -7.47 -21.02
C VAL A 152 -17.22 -8.16 -21.75
N LEU A 153 -16.07 -7.48 -21.80
CA LEU A 153 -14.84 -7.99 -22.41
C LEU A 153 -14.13 -9.00 -21.51
N ALA A 154 -14.10 -8.72 -20.21
CA ALA A 154 -13.45 -9.58 -19.23
C ALA A 154 -14.03 -9.36 -17.83
N LEU A 155 -13.77 -10.32 -16.94
CA LEU A 155 -13.97 -10.21 -15.51
C LEU A 155 -12.61 -10.32 -14.84
N GLU A 156 -12.40 -9.57 -13.75
CA GLU A 156 -11.31 -9.83 -12.78
C GLU A 156 -11.27 -11.33 -12.45
N PRO A 157 -10.11 -11.99 -12.29
CA PRO A 157 -10.05 -13.42 -11.97
C PRO A 157 -10.76 -13.81 -10.65
N GLU A 158 -11.02 -15.11 -10.47
CA GLU A 158 -11.63 -15.61 -9.21
C GLU A 158 -10.67 -15.54 -8.02
N THR A 159 -9.38 -15.76 -8.25
CA THR A 159 -8.33 -15.63 -7.25
C THR A 159 -7.73 -14.23 -7.26
N PHE A 160 -7.22 -13.80 -6.11
CA PHE A 160 -6.67 -12.46 -5.96
C PHE A 160 -5.40 -12.25 -6.80
N VAL A 161 -5.32 -11.11 -7.47
CA VAL A 161 -4.14 -10.67 -8.23
C VAL A 161 -3.33 -9.72 -7.35
N ASP A 162 -2.25 -10.23 -6.75
CA ASP A 162 -1.35 -9.43 -5.94
C ASP A 162 -0.37 -8.64 -6.82
N ILE A 163 -0.60 -7.32 -6.95
CA ILE A 163 0.22 -6.41 -7.76
C ILE A 163 1.69 -6.35 -7.30
N GLN A 164 2.00 -6.67 -6.04
CA GLN A 164 3.37 -6.66 -5.53
C GLN A 164 4.16 -7.92 -5.92
N ARG A 165 3.46 -9.03 -6.19
CA ARG A 165 4.07 -10.32 -6.56
C ARG A 165 3.97 -10.62 -8.04
N ASN A 166 2.77 -10.51 -8.58
CA ASN A 166 2.47 -10.65 -10.00
C ASN A 166 2.21 -9.27 -10.55
N PHE A 167 3.27 -8.47 -10.71
CA PHE A 167 3.13 -7.11 -11.19
C PHE A 167 2.42 -7.10 -12.56
N TYR A 168 1.35 -6.32 -12.63
CA TYR A 168 0.62 -6.06 -13.85
C TYR A 168 0.37 -4.56 -13.94
N LEU A 169 0.17 -4.09 -15.17
CA LEU A 169 -0.28 -2.74 -15.40
C LEU A 169 -1.78 -2.77 -15.65
N LEU A 170 -2.50 -2.01 -14.83
CA LEU A 170 -3.85 -1.56 -15.14
C LEU A 170 -3.87 -0.02 -15.21
N PRO A 171 -3.21 0.59 -16.22
CA PRO A 171 -3.09 2.04 -16.30
C PRO A 171 -4.45 2.69 -16.43
N ILE A 172 -4.66 3.75 -15.65
CA ILE A 172 -5.85 4.60 -15.74
C ILE A 172 -5.52 5.73 -16.72
N LEU A 173 -6.22 5.74 -17.84
CA LEU A 173 -6.05 6.72 -18.91
C LEU A 173 -6.90 7.96 -18.65
N GLU A 174 -8.16 7.74 -18.30
CA GLU A 174 -9.15 8.77 -18.00
C GLU A 174 -10.05 8.32 -16.84
N ALA A 175 -10.58 9.30 -16.10
CA ALA A 175 -11.51 9.06 -15.00
C ALA A 175 -12.62 10.10 -15.02
N GLU A 176 -13.86 9.64 -14.90
CA GLU A 176 -15.07 10.47 -14.82
C GLU A 176 -15.82 10.14 -13.52
N THR A 177 -16.11 11.15 -12.72
CA THR A 177 -16.92 10.97 -11.51
C THR A 177 -18.40 10.96 -11.86
N ILE A 178 -19.08 9.87 -11.53
CA ILE A 178 -20.53 9.72 -11.64
C ILE A 178 -21.14 9.85 -10.25
N GLN A 179 -21.99 10.87 -10.06
CA GLN A 179 -22.78 11.00 -8.84
C GLN A 179 -24.15 10.35 -9.07
N ARG A 180 -24.45 9.32 -8.28
CA ARG A 180 -25.74 8.63 -8.30
C ARG A 180 -26.82 9.46 -7.59
N ARG A 181 -28.09 9.11 -7.83
CA ARG A 181 -29.24 9.82 -7.24
C ARG A 181 -29.29 9.73 -5.72
N ASP A 182 -28.69 8.69 -5.14
CA ASP A 182 -28.57 8.49 -3.69
C ASP A 182 -27.38 9.24 -3.08
N GLY A 183 -26.65 10.04 -3.87
CA GLY A 183 -25.49 10.81 -3.45
C GLY A 183 -24.17 10.02 -3.50
N THR A 184 -24.22 8.70 -3.75
CA THR A 184 -23.02 7.87 -3.90
C THR A 184 -22.20 8.34 -5.09
N GLN A 185 -20.90 8.53 -4.89
CA GLN A 185 -19.96 8.84 -5.96
C GLN A 185 -19.20 7.58 -6.37
N MET A 186 -19.17 7.31 -7.68
CA MET A 186 -18.39 6.23 -8.29
C MET A 186 -17.59 6.80 -9.45
N ARG A 187 -16.47 6.18 -9.80
CA ARG A 187 -15.67 6.61 -10.95
C ARG A 187 -15.85 5.63 -12.09
N LEU A 188 -16.09 6.17 -13.27
CA LEU A 188 -15.91 5.48 -14.55
C LEU A 188 -14.45 5.66 -14.94
N LEU A 189 -13.74 4.56 -15.13
CA LEU A 189 -12.32 4.53 -15.44
C LEU A 189 -12.12 3.94 -16.83
N GLU A 190 -11.42 4.66 -17.69
CA GLU A 190 -10.84 4.08 -18.90
C GLU A 190 -9.49 3.46 -18.55
N VAL A 191 -9.36 2.15 -18.81
CA VAL A 191 -8.19 1.37 -18.43
C VAL A 191 -7.68 0.50 -19.57
N ILE A 192 -6.38 0.25 -19.53
CA ILE A 192 -5.70 -0.80 -20.27
C ILE A 192 -5.33 -1.86 -19.25
N SER A 193 -5.57 -3.15 -19.51
CA SER A 193 -5.02 -4.21 -18.68
C SER A 193 -4.07 -5.03 -19.53
N ALA A 194 -2.81 -5.06 -19.11
CA ALA A 194 -1.78 -5.79 -19.81
C ALA A 194 -0.91 -6.54 -18.79
N PRO A 195 -1.00 -7.87 -18.76
CA PRO A 195 -0.08 -8.64 -17.93
C PRO A 195 1.34 -8.48 -18.50
N ALA A 196 2.34 -8.35 -17.62
CA ALA A 196 3.74 -8.21 -18.03
C ALA A 196 4.23 -9.43 -18.84
N GLU A 197 3.62 -10.58 -18.61
CA GLU A 197 3.78 -11.78 -19.42
C GLU A 197 2.42 -12.32 -19.85
N LEU A 198 2.26 -12.62 -21.14
CA LEU A 198 1.10 -13.32 -21.67
C LEU A 198 1.17 -14.80 -21.24
N ARG A 199 0.65 -15.09 -20.05
CA ARG A 199 0.40 -16.45 -19.59
C ARG A 199 -1.08 -16.74 -19.73
N PRO A 200 -1.48 -17.94 -20.20
CA PRO A 200 -2.87 -18.36 -20.08
C PRO A 200 -3.24 -18.31 -18.60
N ALA A 201 -4.14 -17.40 -18.22
CA ALA A 201 -4.64 -17.36 -16.86
C ALA A 201 -5.28 -18.73 -16.56
N PRO A 202 -4.94 -19.40 -15.43
CA PRO A 202 -5.61 -20.63 -15.07
C PRO A 202 -7.12 -20.38 -15.01
N GLN A 203 -7.90 -21.11 -15.82
CA GLN A 203 -9.36 -20.91 -15.89
C GLN A 203 -10.05 -21.20 -14.54
N GLN A 204 -9.47 -22.04 -13.70
CA GLN A 204 -9.91 -22.33 -12.34
C GLN A 204 -8.70 -22.54 -11.43
N ALA A 205 -8.81 -22.09 -10.18
CA ALA A 205 -7.81 -22.37 -9.16
C ALA A 205 -7.83 -23.85 -8.80
N ASP A 206 -6.66 -24.49 -8.73
CA ASP A 206 -6.54 -25.86 -8.23
C ASP A 206 -6.68 -25.88 -6.70
N PRO A 207 -7.79 -26.41 -6.15
CA PRO A 207 -8.00 -26.45 -4.70
C PRO A 207 -7.00 -27.37 -4.00
N ALA A 208 -6.35 -28.30 -4.71
CA ALA A 208 -5.36 -29.20 -4.11
C ALA A 208 -4.16 -28.43 -3.53
N ARG A 209 -3.84 -27.25 -4.07
CA ARG A 209 -2.80 -26.36 -3.53
C ARG A 209 -3.07 -25.92 -2.11
N LEU A 210 -4.34 -25.83 -1.69
CA LEU A 210 -4.70 -25.43 -0.32
C LEU A 210 -4.27 -26.45 0.74
N ARG A 211 -3.91 -27.69 0.36
CA ARG A 211 -3.33 -28.66 1.32
C ARG A 211 -2.02 -28.17 1.92
N ASP A 212 -1.28 -27.36 1.15
CA ASP A 212 -0.04 -26.74 1.60
C ASP A 212 -0.25 -25.38 2.27
N PHE A 213 -1.50 -24.92 2.40
CA PHE A 213 -1.82 -23.71 3.13
C PHE A 213 -1.39 -23.81 4.60
N ARG A 214 -0.64 -22.80 5.05
CA ARG A 214 -0.19 -22.64 6.43
C ARG A 214 -0.72 -21.33 6.99
N GLY A 215 -1.19 -21.34 8.23
CA GLY A 215 -1.67 -20.16 8.95
C GLY A 215 -0.81 -19.82 10.16
N ALA A 216 -0.66 -18.53 10.45
CA ALA A 216 -0.03 -18.03 11.67
C ALA A 216 -0.87 -16.95 12.33
N VAL A 217 -1.04 -17.04 13.65
CA VAL A 217 -1.64 -15.98 14.48
C VAL A 217 -0.58 -15.46 15.44
N VAL A 218 -0.30 -14.16 15.39
CA VAL A 218 0.60 -13.49 16.32
C VAL A 218 -0.20 -12.58 17.23
N PHE A 219 -0.16 -12.84 18.53
CA PHE A 219 -0.78 -11.98 19.53
C PHE A 219 0.17 -10.84 19.88
N VAL A 220 -0.26 -9.60 19.68
CA VAL A 220 0.45 -8.39 20.12
C VAL A 220 -0.26 -7.92 21.39
N ILE A 221 0.35 -8.17 22.54
CA ILE A 221 -0.29 -7.97 23.84
C ILE A 221 0.33 -6.82 24.60
N ASP A 222 -0.52 -5.91 25.04
CA ASP A 222 -0.21 -4.94 26.07
C ASP A 222 0.17 -5.67 27.36
N SER A 223 1.33 -5.33 27.90
CA SER A 223 1.87 -5.93 29.12
C SER A 223 2.13 -4.90 30.22
N THR A 224 1.34 -3.83 30.26
CA THR A 224 1.26 -2.86 31.35
C THR A 224 0.55 -3.43 32.58
N ILE A 225 0.53 -2.67 33.68
CA ILE A 225 0.12 -3.15 35.00
C ILE A 225 -1.33 -3.66 35.08
N SER A 226 -2.26 -3.09 34.30
CA SER A 226 -3.67 -3.50 34.25
C SER A 226 -3.88 -4.84 33.53
N MET A 227 -2.88 -5.30 32.77
CA MET A 227 -3.09 -6.35 31.77
C MET A 227 -2.98 -7.79 32.27
N GLN A 228 -2.55 -8.03 33.53
CA GLN A 228 -2.26 -9.37 34.05
C GLN A 228 -3.42 -10.38 33.86
N PRO A 229 -4.68 -10.06 34.19
CA PRO A 229 -5.80 -11.01 34.05
C PRO A 229 -6.07 -11.41 32.59
N TYR A 230 -5.77 -10.51 31.64
CA TYR A 230 -6.00 -10.72 30.22
C TYR A 230 -4.83 -11.47 29.57
N ILE A 231 -3.59 -11.21 30.00
CA ILE A 231 -2.41 -12.02 29.64
C ILE A 231 -2.65 -13.49 29.99
N GLU A 232 -3.12 -13.76 31.22
CA GLU A 232 -3.40 -15.12 31.69
C GLU A 232 -4.43 -15.83 30.81
N ARG A 233 -5.51 -15.13 30.45
CA ARG A 233 -6.59 -15.66 29.60
C ARG A 233 -6.16 -15.87 28.16
N THR A 234 -5.36 -14.97 27.58
CA THR A 234 -4.78 -15.17 26.25
C THR A 234 -3.90 -16.42 26.21
N ARG A 235 -3.03 -16.60 27.21
CA ARG A 235 -2.20 -17.82 27.30
C ARG A 235 -3.06 -19.07 27.46
N ALA A 236 -4.13 -19.00 28.27
CA ALA A 236 -5.05 -20.11 28.44
C ALA A 236 -5.76 -20.48 27.13
N ALA A 237 -6.21 -19.49 26.35
CA ALA A 237 -6.82 -19.68 25.03
C ALA A 237 -5.84 -20.35 24.05
N ILE A 238 -4.60 -19.87 23.98
CA ILE A 238 -3.54 -20.47 23.15
C ILE A 238 -3.27 -21.91 23.58
N ARG A 239 -3.10 -22.16 24.89
CA ARG A 239 -2.87 -23.50 25.44
C ARG A 239 -4.02 -24.44 25.13
N HIS A 240 -5.26 -23.97 25.23
CA HIS A 240 -6.46 -24.74 24.90
C HIS A 240 -6.45 -25.17 23.43
N ILE A 241 -6.19 -24.24 22.50
CA ILE A 241 -6.13 -24.57 21.07
C ILE A 241 -4.95 -25.50 20.76
N ILE A 242 -3.76 -25.27 21.32
CA ILE A 242 -2.61 -26.18 21.14
C ILE A 242 -2.95 -27.59 21.63
N GLY A 243 -3.60 -27.71 22.79
CA GLY A 243 -4.05 -29.01 23.32
C GLY A 243 -5.04 -29.71 22.38
N ARG A 244 -5.95 -28.96 21.75
CA ARG A 244 -6.87 -29.49 20.74
C ARG A 244 -6.19 -29.86 19.43
N ILE A 245 -5.17 -29.09 19.03
CA ILE A 245 -4.38 -29.34 17.83
C ILE A 245 -3.60 -30.64 17.97
N GLY A 246 -3.00 -30.89 19.15
CA GLY A 246 -2.30 -32.11 19.57
C GLY A 246 -1.95 -33.09 18.45
N ASP A 247 -2.77 -34.14 18.32
CA ASP A 247 -2.57 -35.25 17.36
C ASP A 247 -3.35 -35.08 16.05
N THR A 248 -3.99 -33.94 15.84
CA THR A 248 -4.71 -33.66 14.61
C THR A 248 -3.74 -33.37 13.46
N ALA A 249 -4.18 -33.68 12.24
CA ALA A 249 -3.40 -33.40 11.05
C ALA A 249 -3.27 -31.88 10.73
N VAL A 250 -4.04 -31.00 11.38
CA VAL A 250 -3.92 -29.54 11.24
C VAL A 250 -2.73 -28.98 12.02
N ARG A 251 -2.14 -29.77 12.92
CA ARG A 251 -0.98 -29.36 13.71
C ARG A 251 0.21 -28.94 12.89
N ASP A 252 0.35 -29.43 11.65
CA ASP A 252 1.45 -29.07 10.76
C ASP A 252 1.14 -27.82 9.93
N ASN A 253 -0.11 -27.33 10.03
CA ASN A 253 -0.64 -26.24 9.21
C ASN A 253 -0.78 -24.91 9.96
N PHE A 254 -0.66 -24.90 11.30
CA PHE A 254 -0.99 -23.71 12.09
C PHE A 254 0.03 -23.43 13.20
N ARG A 255 0.45 -22.17 13.34
CA ARG A 255 1.39 -21.73 14.39
C ARG A 255 0.92 -20.47 15.09
N PHE A 256 1.38 -20.34 16.33
CA PHE A 256 1.14 -19.17 17.17
C PHE A 256 2.45 -18.43 17.40
N GLY A 257 2.37 -17.10 17.48
CA GLY A 257 3.43 -16.23 17.98
C GLY A 257 2.89 -15.25 19.01
N MET A 258 3.79 -14.57 19.69
CA MET A 258 3.45 -13.52 20.65
C MET A 258 4.52 -12.42 20.66
N VAL A 259 4.05 -11.18 20.66
CA VAL A 259 4.83 -9.97 20.92
C VAL A 259 4.21 -9.30 22.14
N ALA A 260 5.03 -8.92 23.11
CA ALA A 260 4.59 -8.09 24.23
C ALA A 260 5.09 -6.66 24.02
N TYR A 261 4.29 -5.67 24.40
CA TYR A 261 4.72 -4.27 24.43
C TYR A 261 4.27 -3.56 25.71
N ARG A 262 4.88 -2.41 25.97
CA ARG A 262 4.62 -1.47 27.08
C ARG A 262 4.86 -0.03 26.58
N ALA A 263 4.90 0.95 27.47
CA ALA A 263 5.33 2.32 27.17
C ALA A 263 6.85 2.45 26.93
N ASP A 264 7.22 3.66 26.52
CA ASP A 264 8.59 4.17 26.57
C ASP A 264 9.23 3.97 27.96
N ILE A 265 10.51 3.54 27.93
CA ILE A 265 11.29 3.21 29.13
C ILE A 265 12.30 4.30 29.50
N SER A 266 12.42 5.38 28.71
CA SER A 266 13.49 6.37 28.85
C SER A 266 13.48 7.05 30.24
N ALA A 267 12.30 7.40 30.74
CA ALA A 267 12.09 7.96 32.08
C ALA A 267 11.70 6.91 33.13
N ARG A 268 11.36 5.69 32.70
CA ARG A 268 10.84 4.60 33.56
C ARG A 268 11.50 3.25 33.24
N PRO A 269 12.80 3.06 33.54
CA PRO A 269 13.50 1.80 33.23
C PRO A 269 12.89 0.55 33.91
N GLN A 270 12.10 0.74 34.98
CA GLN A 270 11.37 -0.33 35.67
C GLN A 270 10.30 -1.00 34.79
N LEU A 271 9.95 -0.40 33.65
CA LEU A 271 9.11 -1.03 32.63
C LEU A 271 9.86 -2.07 31.79
N GLU A 272 11.18 -2.23 31.96
CA GLU A 272 12.05 -3.26 31.37
C GLU A 272 12.22 -3.23 29.84
N TYR A 273 11.14 -3.14 29.07
CA TYR A 273 11.14 -3.15 27.60
C TYR A 273 9.98 -2.33 27.04
N VAL A 274 10.19 -1.71 25.88
CA VAL A 274 9.09 -1.14 25.06
C VAL A 274 8.42 -2.25 24.28
N THR A 275 9.20 -3.09 23.60
CA THR A 275 8.71 -4.24 22.83
C THR A 275 9.57 -5.47 23.03
N ARG A 276 8.97 -6.65 22.91
CA ARG A 276 9.65 -7.94 23.01
C ARG A 276 8.94 -8.98 22.14
N LEU A 277 9.65 -9.53 21.15
CA LEU A 277 9.22 -10.74 20.46
C LEU A 277 9.39 -11.93 21.43
N VAL A 278 8.27 -12.39 21.99
CA VAL A 278 8.26 -13.48 22.98
C VAL A 278 8.43 -14.83 22.28
N ALA A 279 7.70 -15.02 21.19
CA ALA A 279 7.79 -16.20 20.35
C ALA A 279 7.39 -15.89 18.91
N ALA A 280 8.19 -16.32 17.95
CA ALA A 280 7.82 -16.31 16.53
C ALA A 280 7.03 -17.58 16.17
N PRO A 281 6.08 -17.52 15.22
CA PRO A 281 5.44 -18.70 14.68
C PRO A 281 6.45 -19.53 13.88
N ASP A 282 6.81 -20.72 14.37
CA ASP A 282 7.85 -21.56 13.79
C ASP A 282 7.29 -22.94 13.40
N LEU A 283 7.18 -23.19 12.09
CA LEU A 283 6.68 -24.45 11.53
C LEU A 283 7.64 -25.63 11.77
N SER A 284 8.93 -25.39 12.01
CA SER A 284 9.92 -26.44 12.28
C SER A 284 9.79 -27.07 13.67
N ARG A 285 9.06 -26.40 14.58
CA ARG A 285 8.81 -26.85 15.94
C ARG A 285 7.37 -27.32 16.13
N PRO A 286 7.09 -28.21 17.09
CA PRO A 286 5.72 -28.57 17.43
C PRO A 286 4.95 -27.36 17.98
N PRO A 287 3.62 -27.26 17.80
CA PRO A 287 2.83 -26.11 18.25
C PRO A 287 3.02 -25.73 19.73
N GLY A 288 3.22 -26.72 20.61
CA GLY A 288 3.44 -26.50 22.05
C GLY A 288 4.80 -25.91 22.44
N ALA A 289 5.76 -25.80 21.50
CA ALA A 289 7.12 -25.33 21.81
C ALA A 289 7.17 -23.88 22.31
N ILE A 290 6.14 -23.08 22.04
CA ILE A 290 6.06 -21.68 22.48
C ILE A 290 5.63 -21.54 23.95
N LEU A 291 4.96 -22.54 24.52
CA LEU A 291 4.32 -22.43 25.84
C LEU A 291 5.28 -21.97 26.95
N PRO A 292 6.52 -22.47 27.05
CA PRO A 292 7.47 -21.98 28.06
C PRO A 292 7.81 -20.50 27.91
N ALA A 293 7.88 -19.97 26.69
CA ALA A 293 8.13 -18.55 26.46
C ALA A 293 6.92 -17.69 26.84
N LEU A 294 5.71 -18.17 26.54
CA LEU A 294 4.46 -17.48 26.95
C LEU A 294 4.33 -17.38 28.47
N GLU A 295 4.81 -18.40 29.21
CA GLU A 295 4.84 -18.37 30.67
C GLU A 295 5.79 -17.32 31.26
N GLN A 296 6.65 -16.67 30.47
CA GLN A 296 7.51 -15.58 30.92
C GLN A 296 6.85 -14.20 30.78
N VAL A 297 5.70 -14.11 30.10
CA VAL A 297 4.99 -12.84 29.92
C VAL A 297 4.20 -12.51 31.19
N ARG A 298 4.47 -11.35 31.75
CA ARG A 298 3.84 -10.79 32.95
C ARG A 298 3.58 -9.30 32.73
N ALA A 299 2.53 -8.80 33.35
CA ALA A 299 2.28 -7.37 33.45
C ALA A 299 3.47 -6.66 34.11
N ALA A 300 3.70 -5.41 33.71
CA ALA A 300 4.66 -4.53 34.36
C ALA A 300 4.29 -4.34 35.83
N THR A 301 5.30 -4.22 36.70
CA THR A 301 5.10 -3.89 38.11
C THR A 301 5.08 -2.38 38.38
N ALA A 302 5.44 -1.58 37.38
CA ALA A 302 5.46 -0.13 37.43
C ALA A 302 4.34 0.46 36.55
N SER A 303 3.82 1.61 36.97
CA SER A 303 2.86 2.39 36.17
C SER A 303 3.57 3.15 35.06
N THR A 304 2.86 3.35 33.95
CA THR A 304 3.25 4.24 32.87
C THR A 304 2.89 5.70 33.21
N GLU A 305 3.43 6.65 32.44
CA GLU A 305 3.21 8.08 32.71
C GLU A 305 1.92 8.63 32.10
N GLN A 306 1.41 7.94 31.08
CA GLN A 306 0.22 8.30 30.34
C GLN A 306 -0.55 7.03 30.02
N PHE A 307 -1.85 7.18 29.76
CA PHE A 307 -2.72 6.04 29.54
C PHE A 307 -2.49 5.40 28.16
N ASP A 308 -2.11 6.19 27.15
CA ASP A 308 -1.76 5.65 25.83
C ASP A 308 -0.40 4.95 25.83
N GLU A 309 -0.32 3.83 25.12
CA GLU A 309 0.81 2.89 25.14
C GLU A 309 1.38 2.68 23.72
N ASP A 310 2.59 2.14 23.59
CA ASP A 310 3.25 2.02 22.28
C ASP A 310 2.81 0.77 21.48
N ALA A 311 1.51 0.65 21.24
CA ALA A 311 0.91 -0.45 20.48
C ALA A 311 1.47 -0.55 19.06
N ILE A 312 1.80 0.59 18.44
CA ILE A 312 2.35 0.65 17.09
C ILE A 312 3.74 0.03 17.04
N ALA A 313 4.59 0.23 18.06
CA ALA A 313 5.86 -0.50 18.16
C ALA A 313 5.65 -2.02 18.28
N GLY A 314 4.67 -2.46 19.08
CA GLY A 314 4.32 -3.88 19.20
C GLY A 314 3.88 -4.49 17.86
N LEU A 315 2.99 -3.80 17.13
CA LEU A 315 2.55 -4.19 15.80
C LEU A 315 3.73 -4.22 14.82
N ARG A 316 4.61 -3.22 14.87
CA ARG A 316 5.80 -3.13 14.02
C ARG A 316 6.71 -4.34 14.19
N VAL A 317 6.95 -4.80 15.42
CA VAL A 317 7.72 -6.01 15.69
C VAL A 317 7.06 -7.25 15.08
N ALA A 318 5.74 -7.41 15.25
CA ALA A 318 5.01 -8.53 14.65
C ALA A 318 5.04 -8.51 13.11
N ILE A 319 4.96 -7.31 12.51
CA ILE A 319 4.96 -7.14 11.06
C ILE A 319 6.35 -7.40 10.48
N ASP A 320 7.44 -6.91 11.10
CA ASP A 320 8.80 -6.96 10.56
C ASP A 320 9.61 -8.20 10.95
N GLN A 321 9.54 -8.66 12.21
CA GLN A 321 10.45 -9.70 12.71
C GLN A 321 9.92 -11.12 12.52
N VAL A 322 8.62 -11.26 12.23
CA VAL A 322 8.02 -12.56 11.90
C VAL A 322 8.23 -12.86 10.42
N ASP A 323 8.73 -14.05 10.12
CA ASP A 323 8.79 -14.53 8.74
C ASP A 323 7.40 -14.97 8.25
N TRP A 324 6.69 -14.03 7.62
CA TRP A 324 5.38 -14.26 7.05
C TRP A 324 5.40 -15.02 5.72
N SER A 325 6.58 -15.22 5.11
CA SER A 325 6.69 -15.82 3.78
C SER A 325 6.22 -17.28 3.76
N ALA A 326 6.42 -18.00 4.87
CA ALA A 326 6.00 -19.39 5.05
C ALA A 326 4.48 -19.58 5.23
N PHE A 327 3.71 -18.49 5.37
CA PHE A 327 2.28 -18.54 5.72
C PHE A 327 1.40 -17.94 4.62
N GLY A 328 0.32 -18.66 4.30
CA GLY A 328 -0.79 -18.18 3.47
C GLY A 328 -1.84 -17.41 4.28
N GLY A 329 -2.10 -17.83 5.52
CA GLY A 329 -2.96 -17.12 6.46
C GLY A 329 -2.13 -16.32 7.46
N ARG A 330 -2.26 -14.99 7.44
CA ARG A 330 -1.40 -14.09 8.23
C ARG A 330 -2.27 -13.19 9.10
N TYR A 331 -2.28 -13.46 10.40
CA TYR A 331 -3.18 -12.78 11.34
C TYR A 331 -2.40 -12.20 12.51
N VAL A 332 -2.67 -10.94 12.83
CA VAL A 332 -2.17 -10.27 14.05
C VAL A 332 -3.36 -9.85 14.89
N VAL A 333 -3.34 -10.19 16.17
CA VAL A 333 -4.40 -9.81 17.13
C VAL A 333 -3.79 -8.90 18.19
N LEU A 334 -4.11 -7.61 18.13
CA LEU A 334 -3.79 -6.62 19.16
C LEU A 334 -4.73 -6.79 20.36
N ILE A 335 -4.19 -6.77 21.57
CA ILE A 335 -4.96 -6.83 22.82
C ILE A 335 -4.46 -5.74 23.77
N THR A 336 -5.33 -4.80 24.12
CA THR A 336 -4.97 -3.62 24.94
C THR A 336 -6.20 -3.00 25.60
N ASP A 337 -6.02 -2.31 26.72
CA ASP A 337 -7.00 -1.45 27.37
C ASP A 337 -6.80 0.05 27.09
N ALA A 338 -5.82 0.39 26.24
CA ALA A 338 -5.37 1.74 25.98
C ALA A 338 -5.36 2.09 24.48
N GLY A 339 -5.36 3.38 24.17
CA GLY A 339 -5.05 3.90 22.84
C GLY A 339 -3.56 3.78 22.53
N ALA A 340 -3.24 3.97 21.25
CA ALA A 340 -1.87 3.97 20.77
C ALA A 340 -1.28 5.38 20.85
N LEU A 341 0.02 5.46 21.15
CA LEU A 341 0.77 6.71 21.00
C LEU A 341 0.68 7.25 19.58
N ASP A 342 0.35 8.54 19.45
CA ASP A 342 0.40 9.23 18.18
C ASP A 342 1.84 9.29 17.63
N ALA A 343 1.97 9.36 16.31
CA ALA A 343 3.26 9.40 15.61
C ALA A 343 4.21 10.50 16.14
N THR A 344 3.64 11.62 16.60
CA THR A 344 4.40 12.78 17.09
C THR A 344 4.68 12.77 18.58
N ASP A 345 4.12 11.82 19.33
CA ASP A 345 4.46 11.67 20.73
C ASP A 345 5.97 11.39 20.86
N PRO A 346 6.72 12.15 21.67
CA PRO A 346 8.15 11.94 21.85
C PRO A 346 8.51 10.52 22.30
N LYS A 347 7.56 9.82 22.95
CA LYS A 347 7.68 8.45 23.46
C LYS A 347 7.32 7.38 22.43
N SER A 348 6.77 7.75 21.27
CA SER A 348 6.55 6.80 20.17
C SER A 348 7.89 6.33 19.62
N GLN A 349 8.17 5.03 19.74
CA GLN A 349 9.41 4.42 19.26
C GLN A 349 9.50 4.43 17.73
N THR A 350 8.36 4.27 17.05
CA THR A 350 8.30 4.11 15.60
C THR A 350 8.13 5.42 14.85
N ARG A 351 7.48 6.41 15.48
CA ARG A 351 7.00 7.64 14.85
C ARG A 351 6.06 7.39 13.67
N LEU A 352 5.35 6.26 13.70
CA LEU A 352 4.30 5.91 12.75
C LEU A 352 2.93 6.09 13.41
N GLY A 353 1.92 6.48 12.63
CA GLY A 353 0.53 6.51 13.06
C GLY A 353 -0.23 5.27 12.64
N ILE A 354 -1.54 5.27 12.91
CA ILE A 354 -2.46 4.20 12.53
C ILE A 354 -2.49 3.96 11.00
N PRO A 355 -2.60 4.98 10.13
CA PRO A 355 -2.62 4.77 8.68
C PRO A 355 -1.33 4.13 8.17
N GLU A 356 -0.18 4.57 8.68
CA GLU A 356 1.12 4.09 8.22
C GLU A 356 1.38 2.64 8.62
N ILE A 357 1.10 2.25 9.89
CA ILE A 357 1.29 0.86 10.31
C ILE A 357 0.32 -0.09 9.62
N LYS A 358 -0.91 0.36 9.32
CA LYS A 358 -1.88 -0.37 8.49
C LYS A 358 -1.35 -0.59 7.08
N ALA A 359 -0.84 0.45 6.42
CA ALA A 359 -0.25 0.33 5.09
C ALA A 359 0.94 -0.65 5.07
N LEU A 360 1.77 -0.67 6.11
CA LEU A 360 2.87 -1.64 6.24
C LEU A 360 2.38 -3.08 6.44
N ALA A 361 1.28 -3.29 7.17
CA ALA A 361 0.66 -4.60 7.35
C ALA A 361 0.04 -5.11 6.03
N GLU A 362 -0.68 -4.24 5.31
CA GLU A 362 -1.30 -4.54 4.02
C GLU A 362 -0.25 -4.90 2.96
N ALA A 363 0.86 -4.18 2.91
CA ALA A 363 2.00 -4.51 2.03
C ALA A 363 2.65 -5.87 2.37
N ARG A 364 2.36 -6.45 3.53
CA ARG A 364 2.76 -7.82 3.90
C ARG A 364 1.60 -8.82 3.84
N GLY A 365 0.42 -8.41 3.42
CA GLY A 365 -0.79 -9.24 3.42
C GLY A 365 -1.16 -9.75 4.80
N VAL A 366 -0.90 -8.97 5.86
CA VAL A 366 -1.22 -9.31 7.25
C VAL A 366 -2.56 -8.66 7.62
N ALA A 367 -3.52 -9.45 8.09
CA ALA A 367 -4.77 -8.93 8.62
C ALA A 367 -4.62 -8.55 10.10
N LEU A 368 -5.03 -7.33 10.45
CA LEU A 368 -4.97 -6.79 11.81
C LEU A 368 -6.36 -6.89 12.48
N PHE A 369 -6.40 -7.44 13.68
CA PHE A 369 -7.56 -7.50 14.56
C PHE A 369 -7.23 -6.77 15.86
N ALA A 370 -8.21 -6.17 16.52
CA ALA A 370 -8.00 -5.50 17.80
C ALA A 370 -9.09 -5.89 18.80
N ILE A 371 -8.67 -6.40 19.96
CA ILE A 371 -9.53 -6.59 21.13
C ILE A 371 -9.21 -5.45 22.10
N HIS A 372 -10.14 -4.52 22.23
CA HIS A 372 -9.96 -3.32 23.05
C HIS A 372 -10.79 -3.44 24.33
N LEU A 373 -10.11 -3.48 25.46
CA LEU A 373 -10.68 -3.63 26.78
C LEU A 373 -11.16 -2.27 27.29
N GLN A 374 -12.47 -2.06 27.35
CA GLN A 374 -13.04 -0.78 27.78
C GLN A 374 -13.13 -0.71 29.31
N THR A 375 -11.97 -0.77 29.96
CA THR A 375 -11.84 -0.75 31.44
C THR A 375 -12.35 0.56 32.02
N PRO A 376 -12.88 0.58 33.27
CA PRO A 376 -13.34 1.80 33.91
C PRO A 376 -12.28 2.92 33.96
N GLU A 377 -11.02 2.56 34.13
CA GLU A 377 -9.86 3.45 34.21
C GLU A 377 -9.64 4.20 32.89
N GLY A 378 -9.87 3.55 31.76
CA GLY A 378 -9.71 4.12 30.41
C GLY A 378 -10.89 4.93 29.90
N ARG A 379 -11.90 5.27 30.72
CA ARG A 379 -13.17 5.86 30.25
C ARG A 379 -12.98 7.12 29.39
N SER A 380 -12.03 7.99 29.71
CA SER A 380 -11.71 9.18 28.92
C SER A 380 -10.98 8.86 27.61
N ASN A 381 -10.32 7.70 27.53
CA ASN A 381 -9.53 7.24 26.41
C ASN A 381 -10.33 6.41 25.39
N HIS A 382 -11.41 5.72 25.83
CA HIS A 382 -12.14 4.75 25.00
C HIS A 382 -12.56 5.27 23.62
N ALA A 383 -13.00 6.53 23.52
CA ALA A 383 -13.43 7.10 22.25
C ALA A 383 -12.26 7.27 21.27
N HIS A 384 -11.11 7.72 21.78
CA HIS A 384 -9.88 7.88 21.01
C HIS A 384 -9.35 6.52 20.53
N ALA A 385 -9.17 5.57 21.46
CA ALA A 385 -8.71 4.22 21.14
C ALA A 385 -9.67 3.47 20.20
N ARG A 386 -10.99 3.63 20.36
CA ARG A 386 -11.98 3.08 19.43
C ARG A 386 -11.79 3.64 18.02
N ALA A 387 -11.59 4.95 17.86
CA ALA A 387 -11.38 5.54 16.55
C ALA A 387 -10.10 4.99 15.88
N GLN A 388 -8.99 4.97 16.62
CA GLN A 388 -7.71 4.43 16.15
C GLN A 388 -7.84 2.97 15.71
N TYR A 389 -8.35 2.09 16.57
CA TYR A 389 -8.39 0.66 16.27
C TYR A 389 -9.49 0.27 15.29
N THR A 390 -10.55 1.07 15.17
CA THR A 390 -11.55 0.86 14.11
C THR A 390 -10.91 1.07 12.74
N GLU A 391 -10.09 2.12 12.60
CA GLU A 391 -9.38 2.42 11.35
C GLU A 391 -8.27 1.41 11.07
N LEU A 392 -7.44 1.12 12.08
CA LEU A 392 -6.34 0.15 12.00
C LEU A 392 -6.78 -1.21 11.42
N THR A 393 -7.97 -1.65 11.81
CA THR A 393 -8.47 -3.01 11.56
C THR A 393 -9.51 -3.08 10.43
N ARG A 394 -9.68 -1.99 9.67
CA ARG A 394 -10.57 -1.98 8.50
C ARG A 394 -10.04 -2.94 7.42
N TYR A 395 -10.85 -3.92 7.03
CA TYR A 395 -10.47 -4.98 6.08
C TYR A 395 -11.59 -5.27 5.08
N GLY A 396 -11.56 -4.60 3.92
CA GLY A 396 -12.47 -4.86 2.80
C GLY A 396 -13.93 -5.03 3.22
N ALA A 397 -14.57 -6.10 2.73
CA ALA A 397 -15.96 -6.45 3.04
C ALA A 397 -16.19 -6.92 4.49
N ALA A 398 -15.13 -7.25 5.25
CA ALA A 398 -15.28 -7.63 6.65
C ALA A 398 -15.55 -6.42 7.56
N GLY A 399 -15.43 -5.20 7.03
CA GLY A 399 -15.55 -3.97 7.82
C GLY A 399 -14.39 -3.84 8.79
N SER A 400 -14.66 -3.32 9.99
CA SER A 400 -13.66 -3.17 11.04
C SER A 400 -13.57 -4.43 11.91
N LEU A 401 -12.37 -5.00 12.04
CA LEU A 401 -12.06 -6.17 12.89
C LEU A 401 -11.73 -5.75 14.33
N TYR A 402 -12.44 -4.74 14.82
CA TYR A 402 -12.36 -4.18 16.16
C TYR A 402 -13.43 -4.79 17.08
N PHE A 403 -13.01 -5.35 18.21
CA PHE A 403 -13.87 -6.00 19.19
C PHE A 403 -13.75 -5.30 20.55
N PRO A 404 -14.72 -4.44 20.92
CA PRO A 404 -14.74 -3.82 22.24
C PRO A 404 -15.18 -4.84 23.30
N VAL A 405 -14.49 -4.85 24.45
CA VAL A 405 -14.90 -5.59 25.64
C VAL A 405 -15.40 -4.60 26.67
N GLU A 406 -16.73 -4.43 26.72
CA GLU A 406 -17.37 -3.47 27.61
C GLU A 406 -17.01 -3.73 29.08
N GLY A 407 -16.64 -2.66 29.80
CA GLY A 407 -16.23 -2.70 31.20
C GLY A 407 -14.93 -3.47 31.46
N GLY A 408 -14.23 -3.92 30.41
CA GLY A 408 -13.05 -4.77 30.55
C GLY A 408 -13.35 -6.11 31.22
N SER A 409 -14.59 -6.62 31.17
CA SER A 409 -14.92 -7.88 31.87
C SER A 409 -14.01 -9.03 31.43
N PRO A 410 -13.29 -9.70 32.36
CA PRO A 410 -12.41 -10.81 31.99
C PRO A 410 -13.15 -11.98 31.36
N GLN A 411 -14.42 -12.21 31.73
CA GLN A 411 -15.26 -13.25 31.13
C GLN A 411 -15.71 -12.86 29.73
N ALA A 412 -16.07 -11.59 29.49
CA ALA A 412 -16.39 -11.12 28.15
C ALA A 412 -15.16 -11.17 27.23
N PHE A 413 -13.99 -10.75 27.73
CA PHE A 413 -12.72 -10.91 27.04
C PHE A 413 -12.45 -12.36 26.67
N GLU A 414 -12.61 -13.29 27.62
CA GLU A 414 -12.43 -14.72 27.39
C GLU A 414 -13.35 -15.25 26.28
N ARG A 415 -14.61 -14.81 26.22
CA ARG A 415 -15.53 -15.15 25.13
C ARG A 415 -15.03 -14.64 23.78
N VAL A 416 -14.58 -13.38 23.70
CA VAL A 416 -14.08 -12.77 22.45
C VAL A 416 -12.79 -13.44 21.98
N VAL A 417 -11.79 -13.60 22.85
CA VAL A 417 -10.49 -14.20 22.48
C VAL A 417 -10.65 -15.67 22.08
N ASN A 418 -11.48 -16.45 22.80
CA ASN A 418 -11.77 -17.83 22.43
C ASN A 418 -12.56 -17.90 21.12
N GLY A 419 -13.57 -17.04 20.94
CA GLY A 419 -14.35 -16.96 19.71
C GLY A 419 -13.48 -16.67 18.48
N LEU A 420 -12.62 -15.65 18.59
CA LEU A 420 -11.70 -15.25 17.52
C LEU A 420 -10.68 -16.35 17.22
N THR A 421 -10.02 -16.90 18.26
CA THR A 421 -8.99 -17.94 18.06
C THR A 421 -9.62 -19.22 17.48
N ASN A 422 -10.79 -19.63 17.95
CA ASN A 422 -11.54 -20.76 17.40
C ASN A 422 -11.94 -20.53 15.94
N ALA A 423 -12.41 -19.34 15.59
CA ALA A 423 -12.79 -19.00 14.22
C ALA A 423 -11.58 -19.03 13.27
N LEU A 424 -10.46 -18.40 13.66
CA LEU A 424 -9.21 -18.41 12.88
C LEU A 424 -8.67 -19.83 12.70
N PHE A 425 -8.72 -20.62 13.77
CA PHE A 425 -8.29 -22.01 13.72
C PHE A 425 -9.16 -22.87 12.81
N ARG A 426 -10.49 -22.77 12.95
CA ARG A 426 -11.45 -23.47 12.08
C ARG A 426 -11.24 -23.09 10.62
N GLN A 427 -11.05 -21.81 10.34
CA GLN A 427 -10.79 -21.32 8.99
C GLN A 427 -9.56 -21.99 8.36
N VAL A 428 -8.46 -22.15 9.10
CA VAL A 428 -7.25 -22.83 8.60
C VAL A 428 -7.52 -24.32 8.39
N ALA A 429 -8.18 -24.98 9.34
CA ALA A 429 -8.54 -26.39 9.27
C ALA A 429 -9.43 -26.72 8.05
N ASP A 430 -10.45 -25.89 7.82
CA ASP A 430 -11.37 -26.02 6.68
C ASP A 430 -10.63 -25.76 5.36
N THR A 431 -9.74 -24.77 5.33
CA THR A 431 -8.92 -24.44 4.16
C THR A 431 -8.06 -25.63 3.70
N VAL A 432 -7.47 -26.37 4.64
CA VAL A 432 -6.60 -27.52 4.32
C VAL A 432 -7.38 -28.82 4.13
N GLY A 433 -8.73 -28.77 4.17
CA GLY A 433 -9.60 -29.94 4.01
C GLY A 433 -9.54 -30.93 5.19
N ARG A 434 -9.21 -30.46 6.39
CA ARG A 434 -9.08 -31.26 7.61
C ARG A 434 -9.94 -30.65 8.72
N PRO A 435 -11.27 -30.60 8.57
CA PRO A 435 -12.16 -29.99 9.56
C PRO A 435 -12.02 -30.72 10.90
N ILE A 436 -12.11 -29.96 11.99
CA ILE A 436 -11.89 -30.48 13.34
C ILE A 436 -13.22 -30.54 14.09
N GLY A 437 -13.55 -31.73 14.61
CA GLY A 437 -14.71 -31.96 15.44
C GLY A 437 -14.65 -31.21 16.79
N GLY A 438 -15.81 -30.91 17.36
CA GLY A 438 -15.93 -30.32 18.70
C GLY A 438 -15.59 -28.83 18.79
N VAL A 439 -15.42 -28.10 17.68
CA VAL A 439 -15.42 -26.63 17.73
C VAL A 439 -16.88 -26.21 17.79
N GLU A 440 -17.35 -25.79 18.96
CA GLU A 440 -18.76 -25.40 19.12
C GLU A 440 -19.13 -24.33 18.07
N PRO A 441 -20.31 -24.45 17.43
CA PRO A 441 -20.81 -23.40 16.57
C PRO A 441 -20.94 -22.11 17.36
N ALA A 442 -20.81 -20.96 16.69
CA ALA A 442 -21.09 -19.69 17.33
C ALA A 442 -22.55 -19.70 17.81
N ARG A 443 -22.77 -19.43 19.11
CA ARG A 443 -24.11 -19.45 19.74
C ARG A 443 -24.57 -18.08 20.22
N THR A 444 -23.73 -17.06 20.08
CA THR A 444 -24.06 -15.68 20.46
C THR A 444 -23.93 -14.77 19.23
N PRO A 445 -24.70 -13.67 19.16
CA PRO A 445 -24.57 -12.72 18.05
C PRO A 445 -23.16 -12.16 17.89
N GLU A 446 -22.43 -12.01 19.00
CA GLU A 446 -21.02 -11.61 19.00
C GLU A 446 -20.11 -12.65 18.35
N ALA A 447 -20.25 -13.92 18.74
CA ALA A 447 -19.46 -15.01 18.17
C ALA A 447 -19.80 -15.25 16.68
N GLU A 448 -21.06 -15.06 16.29
CA GLU A 448 -21.50 -15.18 14.90
C GLU A 448 -20.90 -14.07 14.04
N ARG A 449 -20.89 -12.83 14.54
CA ARG A 449 -20.23 -11.70 13.86
C ARG A 449 -18.73 -11.94 13.68
N ILE A 450 -18.05 -12.39 14.74
CA ILE A 450 -16.62 -12.76 14.68
C ILE A 450 -16.40 -13.83 13.61
N ALA A 451 -17.21 -14.88 13.60
CA ALA A 451 -17.09 -15.97 12.63
C ALA A 451 -17.31 -15.50 11.18
N GLN A 452 -18.30 -14.64 10.93
CA GLN A 452 -18.56 -14.05 9.61
C GLN A 452 -17.40 -13.19 9.12
N GLN A 453 -16.88 -12.31 9.99
CA GLN A 453 -15.74 -11.45 9.65
C GLN A 453 -14.48 -12.28 9.38
N VAL A 454 -14.20 -13.28 10.22
CA VAL A 454 -13.07 -14.20 10.04
C VAL A 454 -13.22 -15.03 8.76
N GLU A 455 -14.43 -15.42 8.36
CA GLU A 455 -14.63 -16.13 7.10
C GLU A 455 -14.31 -15.27 5.87
N ILE A 456 -14.65 -13.97 5.90
CA ILE A 456 -14.28 -13.03 4.82
C ILE A 456 -12.76 -12.88 4.76
N VAL A 457 -12.09 -12.65 5.90
CA VAL A 457 -10.62 -12.55 5.96
C VAL A 457 -9.98 -13.87 5.52
N GLY A 458 -10.51 -14.99 5.97
CA GLY A 458 -10.05 -16.33 5.61
C GLY A 458 -10.16 -16.62 4.12
N THR A 459 -11.30 -16.26 3.52
CA THR A 459 -11.50 -16.32 2.08
C THR A 459 -10.47 -15.46 1.36
N ALA A 460 -10.25 -14.23 1.82
CA ALA A 460 -9.26 -13.34 1.23
C ALA A 460 -7.85 -13.96 1.24
N MET A 461 -7.44 -14.55 2.36
CA MET A 461 -6.16 -15.24 2.51
C MET A 461 -6.03 -16.45 1.57
N ARG A 462 -7.10 -17.25 1.42
CA ARG A 462 -7.13 -18.37 0.46
C ARG A 462 -6.98 -17.89 -0.97
N LEU A 463 -7.72 -16.86 -1.37
CA LEU A 463 -7.67 -16.33 -2.73
C LEU A 463 -6.31 -15.70 -3.03
N ALA A 464 -5.68 -15.04 -2.06
CA ALA A 464 -4.33 -14.51 -2.17
C ALA A 464 -3.28 -15.63 -2.28
N TYR A 465 -3.41 -16.69 -1.47
CA TYR A 465 -2.53 -17.86 -1.55
C TYR A 465 -2.66 -18.55 -2.92
N LEU A 466 -3.89 -18.86 -3.36
CA LEU A 466 -4.14 -19.49 -4.66
C LEU A 466 -3.68 -18.63 -5.82
N GLY A 467 -3.89 -17.31 -5.74
CA GLY A 467 -3.42 -16.36 -6.75
C GLY A 467 -1.91 -16.33 -6.86
N ARG A 468 -1.20 -16.41 -5.73
CA ARG A 468 0.27 -16.50 -5.69
C ARG A 468 0.78 -17.83 -6.24
N GLU A 469 0.33 -18.96 -5.71
CA GLU A 469 0.79 -20.29 -6.13
C GLU A 469 0.37 -20.62 -7.57
N GLY A 470 -0.72 -20.01 -8.05
CA GLY A 470 -1.20 -20.16 -9.42
C GLY A 470 -0.64 -19.17 -10.42
N GLY A 471 0.08 -18.14 -9.97
CA GLY A 471 0.56 -17.06 -10.84
C GLY A 471 -0.59 -16.33 -11.53
N THR A 472 -1.71 -16.08 -10.83
CA THR A 472 -2.87 -15.40 -11.38
C THR A 472 -2.48 -14.00 -11.83
N THR A 473 -2.85 -13.67 -13.07
CA THR A 473 -2.60 -12.38 -13.71
C THR A 473 -3.90 -11.62 -13.96
N ALA A 474 -3.80 -10.30 -14.10
CA ALA A 474 -4.92 -9.49 -14.56
C ALA A 474 -5.40 -9.93 -15.97
N PRO A 475 -6.66 -9.68 -16.32
CA PRO A 475 -7.18 -10.00 -17.65
C PRO A 475 -6.41 -9.25 -18.75
N ASP A 476 -6.23 -9.86 -19.92
CA ASP A 476 -5.61 -9.18 -21.06
C ASP A 476 -6.68 -8.40 -21.84
N VAL A 477 -6.84 -7.12 -21.53
CA VAL A 477 -7.78 -6.22 -22.22
C VAL A 477 -7.09 -4.96 -22.70
N VAL A 478 -7.02 -4.80 -24.03
CA VAL A 478 -6.27 -3.71 -24.68
C VAL A 478 -6.78 -2.32 -24.29
N ARG A 479 -8.11 -2.15 -24.23
CA ARG A 479 -8.79 -0.91 -23.83
C ARG A 479 -10.19 -1.28 -23.35
N SER A 480 -10.57 -0.80 -22.19
CA SER A 480 -11.86 -1.14 -21.55
C SER A 480 -12.28 -0.09 -20.54
N PHE A 481 -13.53 -0.18 -20.09
CA PHE A 481 -14.11 0.70 -19.10
C PHE A 481 -14.51 -0.09 -17.85
N THR A 482 -14.17 0.42 -16.68
CA THR A 482 -14.43 -0.22 -15.38
C THR A 482 -14.75 0.82 -14.31
N THR A 483 -15.09 0.38 -13.09
CA THR A 483 -15.34 1.26 -11.95
C THR A 483 -14.48 0.90 -10.74
N ASP A 484 -14.17 1.91 -9.92
CA ASP A 484 -13.37 1.80 -8.70
C ASP A 484 -14.14 1.21 -7.51
N ARG A 485 -15.48 1.15 -7.60
CA ARG A 485 -16.37 0.67 -6.53
C ARG A 485 -17.12 -0.60 -6.91
N ASP A 486 -17.49 -1.39 -5.90
CA ASP A 486 -18.29 -2.58 -6.13
C ASP A 486 -19.72 -2.21 -6.58
N LEU A 487 -20.23 -2.95 -7.57
CA LEU A 487 -21.53 -2.67 -8.20
C LEU A 487 -22.72 -3.21 -7.38
N ARG A 488 -22.46 -4.00 -6.34
CA ARG A 488 -23.48 -4.48 -5.39
C ARG A 488 -23.48 -3.64 -4.11
N ASP A 489 -22.29 -3.31 -3.59
CA ASP A 489 -22.08 -2.44 -2.44
C ASP A 489 -21.02 -1.37 -2.75
N PRO A 490 -21.43 -0.18 -3.21
CA PRO A 490 -20.51 0.89 -3.57
C PRO A 490 -19.64 1.44 -2.44
N THR A 491 -19.88 1.06 -1.19
CA THR A 491 -18.98 1.41 -0.07
C THR A 491 -17.65 0.67 -0.15
N LEU A 492 -17.63 -0.48 -0.83
CA LEU A 492 -16.44 -1.30 -1.04
C LEU A 492 -15.66 -0.84 -2.28
N ALA A 493 -14.35 -0.67 -2.12
CA ALA A 493 -13.46 -0.44 -3.25
C ALA A 493 -13.24 -1.76 -4.02
N ALA A 494 -13.51 -1.73 -5.32
CA ALA A 494 -13.16 -2.81 -6.24
C ALA A 494 -11.73 -2.62 -6.78
N LEU A 495 -11.31 -1.37 -6.96
CA LEU A 495 -9.94 -1.00 -7.33
C LEU A 495 -9.37 0.01 -6.33
N ASP A 496 -8.14 -0.23 -5.90
CA ASP A 496 -7.29 0.71 -5.19
C ASP A 496 -6.44 1.49 -6.21
N VAL A 497 -6.58 2.81 -6.25
CA VAL A 497 -5.85 3.64 -7.22
C VAL A 497 -4.48 3.97 -6.65
N ARG A 498 -3.44 3.75 -7.46
CA ARG A 498 -2.04 3.94 -7.07
C ARG A 498 -1.30 4.78 -8.09
N VAL A 499 -0.27 5.48 -7.64
CA VAL A 499 0.66 6.23 -8.49
C VAL A 499 1.99 5.50 -8.49
N LEU A 500 2.49 5.14 -9.69
CA LEU A 500 3.83 4.57 -9.81
C LEU A 500 4.87 5.67 -9.65
N LEU A 501 5.64 5.60 -8.56
CA LEU A 501 6.77 6.50 -8.32
C LEU A 501 8.08 5.73 -8.44
N THR A 502 9.08 6.36 -9.07
CA THR A 502 10.46 5.89 -9.06
C THR A 502 11.14 6.26 -7.74
N ARG A 503 12.31 5.69 -7.47
CA ARG A 503 13.09 6.03 -6.26
C ARG A 503 13.44 7.51 -6.19
N ASN A 504 13.80 8.09 -7.34
CA ASN A 504 14.11 9.52 -7.43
C ASN A 504 12.87 10.37 -7.19
N GLN A 505 11.73 9.99 -7.77
CA GLN A 505 10.47 10.72 -7.60
C GLN A 505 9.98 10.66 -6.14
N LEU A 506 10.06 9.49 -5.49
CA LEU A 506 9.73 9.37 -4.07
C LEU A 506 10.68 10.21 -3.20
N SER A 507 11.98 10.24 -3.54
CA SER A 507 12.97 11.09 -2.86
C SER A 507 12.68 12.57 -3.03
N ASP A 508 12.33 13.02 -4.24
CA ASP A 508 11.99 14.41 -4.53
C ASP A 508 10.73 14.83 -3.76
N LEU A 509 9.72 13.96 -3.69
CA LEU A 509 8.51 14.17 -2.89
C LEU A 509 8.84 14.26 -1.39
N SER A 510 9.67 13.36 -0.87
CA SER A 510 10.16 13.42 0.52
C SER A 510 10.91 14.72 0.80
N GLN A 511 11.75 15.21 -0.11
CA GLN A 511 12.48 16.46 0.06
C GLN A 511 11.53 17.67 0.06
N ALA A 512 10.51 17.67 -0.80
CA ALA A 512 9.48 18.71 -0.81
C ALA A 512 8.70 18.74 0.51
N LEU A 513 8.27 17.57 1.00
CA LEU A 513 7.58 17.46 2.29
C LEU A 513 8.46 17.86 3.47
N THR A 514 9.76 17.53 3.44
CA THR A 514 10.71 17.95 4.48
C THR A 514 10.79 19.48 4.56
N ARG A 515 10.85 20.17 3.41
CA ARG A 515 10.84 21.64 3.39
C ARG A 515 9.55 22.24 3.94
N ILE A 516 8.40 21.63 3.65
CA ILE A 516 7.10 22.05 4.19
C ILE A 516 7.08 21.82 5.70
N LEU A 517 7.57 20.67 6.16
CA LEU A 517 7.70 20.34 7.58
C LEU A 517 8.57 21.38 8.29
N ASP A 518 9.77 21.67 7.78
CA ASP A 518 10.70 22.64 8.37
C ASP A 518 10.08 24.04 8.48
N ALA A 519 9.39 24.51 7.42
CA ALA A 519 8.65 25.76 7.45
C ALA A 519 7.49 25.73 8.47
N GLY A 520 6.77 24.62 8.56
CA GLY A 520 5.70 24.44 9.55
C GLY A 520 6.20 24.44 10.98
N LEU A 521 7.34 23.79 11.24
CA LEU A 521 7.99 23.72 12.55
C LEU A 521 8.54 25.09 12.98
N ALA A 522 9.18 25.81 12.08
CA ALA A 522 9.68 27.17 12.34
C ALA A 522 8.53 28.20 12.48
N GLY A 523 7.39 27.97 11.82
CA GLY A 523 6.16 28.75 11.96
C GLY A 523 5.34 28.44 13.22
N ARG A 524 5.73 27.48 14.08
CA ARG A 524 4.96 27.10 15.28
C ARG A 524 4.68 28.26 16.25
N THR A 525 5.57 29.24 16.31
CA THR A 525 5.44 30.41 17.18
C THR A 525 4.75 31.61 16.49
N ASP A 526 4.81 31.67 15.16
CA ASP A 526 4.13 32.68 14.36
C ASP A 526 3.59 32.05 13.06
N PRO A 527 2.32 31.64 13.03
CA PRO A 527 1.71 31.03 11.85
C PRO A 527 1.74 31.90 10.59
N ARG A 528 1.85 33.23 10.72
CA ARG A 528 1.95 34.16 9.57
C ARG A 528 3.26 34.04 8.83
N SER A 529 4.30 33.53 9.50
CA SER A 529 5.61 33.34 8.89
C SER A 529 5.69 32.12 7.97
N PHE A 530 4.75 31.16 8.08
CA PHE A 530 4.78 29.88 7.37
C PHE A 530 4.93 30.02 5.86
N PHE A 531 4.04 30.76 5.19
CA PHE A 531 4.11 30.93 3.72
C PHE A 531 5.32 31.76 3.27
N GLY A 532 5.82 32.66 4.12
CA GLY A 532 7.09 33.35 3.88
C GLY A 532 8.28 32.38 3.90
N GLN A 533 8.35 31.52 4.92
CA GLN A 533 9.39 30.50 5.07
C GLN A 533 9.31 29.43 3.99
N LEU A 534 8.09 28.99 3.64
CA LEU A 534 7.86 28.04 2.56
C LEU A 534 8.38 28.59 1.23
N ARG A 535 8.04 29.85 0.90
CA ARG A 535 8.58 30.55 -0.29
C ARG A 535 10.10 30.58 -0.28
N ALA A 536 10.72 30.93 0.85
CA ALA A 536 12.17 30.98 0.98
C ALA A 536 12.83 29.60 0.80
N ALA A 537 12.28 28.55 1.43
CA ALA A 537 12.82 27.18 1.38
C ALA A 537 12.81 26.61 -0.05
N PHE A 538 11.73 26.87 -0.81
CA PHE A 538 11.66 26.44 -2.20
C PHE A 538 12.47 27.36 -3.13
N ALA A 539 12.50 28.69 -2.91
CA ALA A 539 13.30 29.62 -3.69
C ALA A 539 14.80 29.31 -3.65
N ALA A 540 15.31 28.81 -2.52
CA ALA A 540 16.71 28.41 -2.36
C ALA A 540 17.13 27.19 -3.20
N THR A 541 16.17 26.40 -3.70
CA THR A 541 16.42 25.13 -4.40
C THR A 541 15.89 25.10 -5.83
N ALA A 542 15.16 26.12 -6.27
CA ALA A 542 14.65 26.18 -7.63
C ALA A 542 15.73 26.43 -8.67
N ARG A 543 15.62 25.66 -9.76
CA ARG A 543 16.30 25.97 -11.02
C ARG A 543 15.70 27.18 -11.76
N ASP A 544 14.44 27.54 -11.46
CA ASP A 544 13.76 28.73 -11.98
C ASP A 544 13.13 29.56 -10.83
N PRO A 545 13.85 30.57 -10.30
CA PRO A 545 13.38 31.43 -9.21
C PRO A 545 12.11 32.24 -9.55
N GLN A 546 11.83 32.49 -10.84
CA GLN A 546 10.70 33.31 -11.27
C GLN A 546 9.36 32.58 -11.12
N ARG A 547 9.34 31.24 -11.28
CA ARG A 547 8.13 30.41 -11.07
C ARG A 547 7.75 30.25 -9.60
N LEU A 548 8.72 30.34 -8.69
CA LEU A 548 8.49 30.21 -7.25
C LEU A 548 8.15 31.52 -6.52
N GLY A 549 8.35 32.67 -7.18
CA GLY A 549 7.99 33.97 -6.61
C GLY A 549 6.50 34.11 -6.25
N ASN A 550 5.64 33.21 -6.76
CA ASN A 550 4.19 33.23 -6.62
C ASN A 550 3.61 31.96 -5.94
N LEU A 551 4.37 31.28 -5.05
CA LEU A 551 3.81 30.17 -4.25
C LEU A 551 2.68 30.70 -3.34
N ALA A 552 1.44 30.48 -3.77
CA ALA A 552 0.22 30.89 -3.07
C ALA A 552 -0.45 29.72 -2.33
N ARG A 553 -0.06 28.48 -2.67
CA ARG A 553 -0.62 27.24 -2.10
C ARG A 553 0.48 26.22 -1.80
N VAL A 554 0.29 25.40 -0.77
CA VAL A 554 1.24 24.33 -0.41
C VAL A 554 1.33 23.26 -1.52
N GLY A 555 0.22 22.96 -2.22
CA GLY A 555 0.23 22.04 -3.36
C GLY A 555 1.17 22.41 -4.50
N GLN A 556 1.42 23.71 -4.72
CA GLN A 556 2.40 24.17 -5.72
C GLN A 556 3.84 23.79 -5.33
N ALA A 557 4.10 23.61 -4.04
CA ALA A 557 5.39 23.19 -3.49
C ALA A 557 5.57 21.66 -3.51
N LEU A 558 4.48 20.91 -3.40
CA LEU A 558 4.45 19.44 -3.61
C LEU A 558 4.59 19.06 -5.08
N GLY A 559 4.29 20.03 -5.96
CA GLY A 559 4.70 20.04 -7.34
C GLY A 559 3.88 19.17 -8.27
N GLU A 560 4.46 18.96 -9.44
CA GLU A 560 3.90 18.34 -10.63
C GLU A 560 3.34 16.92 -10.46
N TYR A 561 3.76 16.24 -9.40
CA TYR A 561 3.47 14.85 -9.08
C TYR A 561 2.02 14.59 -8.69
N LEU A 562 1.33 15.60 -8.14
CA LEU A 562 -0.08 15.50 -7.73
C LEU A 562 -1.04 16.21 -8.69
N ASP A 563 -0.52 17.12 -9.51
CA ASP A 563 -1.31 17.92 -10.43
C ASP A 563 -1.86 17.07 -11.59
N GLY A 564 -3.19 17.07 -11.74
CA GLY A 564 -3.95 16.27 -12.71
C GLY A 564 -4.40 14.88 -12.21
N LEU A 565 -4.08 14.51 -10.96
CA LEU A 565 -4.67 13.32 -10.33
C LEU A 565 -6.14 13.58 -9.96
N PRO A 566 -7.06 12.61 -10.10
CA PRO A 566 -8.43 12.68 -9.60
C PRO A 566 -8.46 12.47 -8.07
N TYR A 567 -7.61 13.21 -7.37
CA TYR A 567 -7.34 13.13 -5.95
C TYR A 567 -7.28 14.55 -5.40
N GLN A 568 -7.91 14.76 -4.25
CA GLN A 568 -7.85 16.03 -3.52
C GLN A 568 -7.13 15.77 -2.22
N SER A 569 -5.91 16.29 -2.10
CA SER A 569 -5.17 16.28 -0.86
C SER A 569 -5.54 17.46 0.03
N GLN A 570 -5.45 17.25 1.34
CA GLN A 570 -5.65 18.29 2.35
C GLN A 570 -4.64 19.44 2.25
N VAL A 571 -3.44 19.17 1.71
CA VAL A 571 -2.37 20.17 1.55
C VAL A 571 -2.34 20.80 0.16
N MET A 572 -3.05 20.24 -0.83
CA MET A 572 -3.00 20.76 -2.21
C MET A 572 -3.58 22.16 -2.34
N GLU A 573 -4.76 22.40 -1.77
CA GLU A 573 -5.44 23.69 -1.88
C GLU A 573 -5.04 24.68 -0.79
N LEU A 574 -4.35 24.20 0.26
CA LEU A 574 -4.02 24.98 1.45
C LEU A 574 -3.25 26.26 1.09
N ASN A 575 -3.92 27.39 1.29
CA ASN A 575 -3.35 28.73 1.12
C ASN A 575 -3.12 29.46 2.46
N GLU A 576 -2.52 30.65 2.42
CA GLU A 576 -2.18 31.41 3.62
C GLU A 576 -3.39 31.78 4.47
N GLN A 577 -4.51 32.14 3.85
CA GLN A 577 -5.73 32.49 4.56
C GLN A 577 -6.34 31.27 5.25
N GLU A 578 -6.39 30.13 4.55
CA GLU A 578 -6.87 28.87 5.11
C GLU A 578 -5.97 28.40 6.25
N TRP A 579 -4.65 28.46 6.08
CA TRP A 579 -3.69 28.14 7.13
C TRP A 579 -3.89 29.04 8.36
N LEU A 580 -4.05 30.35 8.19
CA LEU A 580 -4.28 31.27 9.31
C LEU A 580 -5.66 31.10 9.95
N ALA A 581 -6.66 30.67 9.18
CA ALA A 581 -7.99 30.34 9.66
C ALA A 581 -8.03 28.99 10.39
N MET A 582 -7.11 28.07 10.07
CA MET A 582 -6.93 26.84 10.85
C MET A 582 -6.52 27.21 12.28
N GLY A 583 -7.27 26.69 13.26
CA GLY A 583 -6.82 26.74 14.65
C GLY A 583 -5.49 26.01 14.84
N ALA A 584 -4.73 26.37 15.87
CA ALA A 584 -3.41 25.79 16.14
C ALA A 584 -3.40 24.25 16.23
N ALA A 585 -4.51 23.64 16.66
CA ALA A 585 -4.66 22.19 16.69
C ALA A 585 -4.70 21.57 15.28
N ALA A 586 -5.47 22.15 14.35
CA ALA A 586 -5.55 21.66 12.97
C ALA A 586 -4.26 21.89 12.18
N GLN A 587 -3.59 23.03 12.41
CA GLN A 587 -2.25 23.28 11.86
C GLN A 587 -1.26 22.22 12.34
N ARG A 588 -1.26 21.90 13.63
CA ARG A 588 -0.39 20.86 14.21
C ARG A 588 -0.68 19.49 13.60
N GLU A 589 -1.96 19.12 13.50
CA GLU A 589 -2.37 17.83 12.91
C GLU A 589 -1.85 17.67 11.48
N LEU A 590 -1.92 18.73 10.67
CA LEU A 590 -1.41 18.72 9.29
C LEU A 590 0.12 18.51 9.25
N ILE A 591 0.86 19.23 10.10
CA ILE A 591 2.32 19.09 10.21
C ILE A 591 2.70 17.69 10.69
N ASN A 592 1.96 17.15 11.65
CA ASN A 592 2.14 15.81 12.17
C ASN A 592 1.90 14.74 11.09
N GLY A 593 0.85 14.91 10.27
CA GLY A 593 0.57 14.04 9.14
C GLY A 593 1.69 14.04 8.09
N ILE A 594 2.30 15.20 7.83
CA ILE A 594 3.47 15.30 6.94
C ILE A 594 4.66 14.50 7.50
N GLU A 595 4.95 14.63 8.80
CA GLU A 595 6.03 13.89 9.47
C GLU A 595 5.80 12.37 9.40
N ALA A 596 4.58 11.90 9.65
CA ALA A 596 4.21 10.48 9.56
C ALA A 596 4.37 9.92 8.12
N LYS A 597 3.93 10.68 7.10
CA LYS A 597 4.11 10.29 5.69
C LYS A 597 5.59 10.25 5.27
N LEU A 598 6.39 11.21 5.73
CA LEU A 598 7.85 11.19 5.53
C LEU A 598 8.47 9.91 6.11
N ARG A 599 8.04 9.51 7.31
CA ARG A 599 8.47 8.25 7.93
C ARG A 599 8.06 7.04 7.10
N LEU A 600 6.82 7.00 6.61
CA LEU A 600 6.34 5.94 5.73
C LEU A 600 7.16 5.84 4.43
N TYR A 601 7.55 6.96 3.83
CA TYR A 601 8.35 6.95 2.60
C TYR A 601 9.76 6.41 2.82
N GLN A 602 10.35 6.68 3.99
CA GLN A 602 11.62 6.04 4.39
C GLN A 602 11.46 4.51 4.46
N GLU A 603 10.35 4.01 4.99
CA GLU A 603 10.06 2.58 5.04
C GLU A 603 9.90 1.96 3.65
N PHE A 604 9.19 2.62 2.74
CA PHE A 604 9.08 2.15 1.35
C PHE A 604 10.45 2.13 0.65
N ALA A 605 11.27 3.17 0.84
CA ALA A 605 12.59 3.25 0.24
C ALA A 605 13.53 2.14 0.73
N ALA A 606 13.44 1.80 2.02
CA ALA A 606 14.29 0.80 2.68
C ALA A 606 13.97 -0.66 2.29
N ARG A 607 12.84 -0.91 1.61
CA ARG A 607 12.35 -2.25 1.26
C ARG A 607 12.48 -2.54 -0.24
N PRO A 608 13.62 -3.08 -0.73
CA PRO A 608 13.85 -3.29 -2.16
C PRO A 608 12.89 -4.30 -2.79
N ASP A 609 12.35 -5.23 -2.01
CA ASP A 609 11.38 -6.25 -2.42
C ASP A 609 10.02 -5.67 -2.85
N LEU A 610 9.71 -4.43 -2.45
CA LEU A 610 8.51 -3.73 -2.87
C LEU A 610 8.64 -3.07 -4.26
N TRP A 611 9.86 -2.93 -4.77
CA TRP A 611 10.12 -2.18 -6.01
C TRP A 611 10.15 -3.11 -7.22
N VAL A 612 9.41 -2.75 -8.25
CA VAL A 612 9.16 -3.57 -9.43
C VAL A 612 9.65 -2.89 -10.71
N THR A 613 10.20 -3.67 -11.64
CA THR A 613 10.60 -3.21 -12.98
C THR A 613 9.51 -3.57 -13.99
N LEU A 614 9.07 -2.61 -14.80
CA LEU A 614 7.93 -2.78 -15.72
C LEU A 614 8.21 -3.78 -16.86
N ASP A 615 9.47 -4.00 -17.21
CA ASP A 615 9.89 -4.89 -18.30
C ASP A 615 10.47 -6.24 -17.80
N GLY A 616 10.43 -6.48 -16.48
CA GLY A 616 10.95 -7.70 -15.85
C GLY A 616 12.47 -7.92 -16.02
N ARG A 617 13.22 -6.95 -16.55
CA ARG A 617 14.65 -7.10 -16.83
C ARG A 617 15.50 -6.49 -15.71
N PRO A 618 16.59 -7.17 -15.30
CA PRO A 618 17.54 -6.62 -14.33
C PRO A 618 18.09 -5.26 -14.79
N GLY A 619 18.19 -4.31 -13.86
CA GLY A 619 18.81 -3.00 -14.08
C GLY A 619 17.93 -1.95 -14.80
N GLY A 620 16.63 -2.20 -14.97
CA GLY A 620 15.68 -1.18 -15.40
C GLY A 620 15.30 -0.21 -14.26
N GLU A 621 14.67 0.91 -14.63
CA GLU A 621 14.06 1.82 -13.64
C GLU A 621 13.02 1.08 -12.81
N ALA A 622 13.12 1.19 -11.48
CA ALA A 622 12.23 0.50 -10.54
C ALA A 622 11.16 1.46 -10.01
N PHE A 623 9.95 0.93 -9.88
CA PHE A 623 8.76 1.66 -9.45
C PHE A 623 8.21 1.07 -8.17
N PHE A 624 7.53 1.91 -7.41
CA PHE A 624 6.66 1.47 -6.33
C PHE A 624 5.25 2.02 -6.57
N PRO A 625 4.21 1.16 -6.62
CA PRO A 625 2.82 1.61 -6.72
C PRO A 625 2.35 2.15 -5.37
N VAL A 626 2.52 3.46 -5.16
CA VAL A 626 2.11 4.15 -3.92
C VAL A 626 0.58 4.34 -3.93
N PRO A 627 -0.15 3.84 -2.91
CA PRO A 627 -1.58 4.11 -2.77
C PRO A 627 -1.88 5.60 -2.68
N LEU A 628 -3.00 6.06 -3.25
CA LEU A 628 -3.37 7.48 -3.17
C LEU A 628 -3.46 8.00 -1.72
N ASP A 629 -3.94 7.18 -0.78
CA ASP A 629 -4.06 7.57 0.63
C ASP A 629 -2.70 7.75 1.32
N ALA A 630 -1.63 7.20 0.74
CA ALA A 630 -0.26 7.41 1.21
C ALA A 630 0.39 8.66 0.60
N LEU A 631 -0.23 9.32 -0.39
CA LEU A 631 0.24 10.60 -0.92
C LEU A 631 -0.08 11.75 0.05
N PRO A 632 0.70 12.85 0.04
CA PRO A 632 0.58 13.91 1.03
C PRO A 632 -0.70 14.71 0.94
#